data_AF-A0A6P0YN14-F1
#
_entry.id   AF-A0A6P0YN14-F1
#
_cell.length_a   1.000
_cell.length_b   1.000
_cell.length_c   1.000
_cell.angle_alpha   90.00
_cell.angle_beta   90.00
_cell.angle_gamma   90.00
#
_symmetry.space_group_name_H-M   'P 1'
#
loop_
_entity.id
_entity.type
_entity.pdbx_description
1 polymer ?
#
loop_
_entity_poly.entity_id
_entity_poly.type
_entity_poly.pdbx_seq_one_letter_code
_entity_poly.pdbx_strand_id
1 'polypeptide(L)'
;MSLKIFSDLKRWFLELKDAEIFQKDVQIKQALLLAIEMGLKLKFGDEYVGILSDISKIEDLKLLEALAELWVSDRFSNSPDFLNG
;
A
#
# COMPACT_ATOMS: atom_id res chain seq x y z
N MET A 1 -5.81 -19.29 43.04
CA MET A 1 -5.31 -19.39 41.65
C MET A 1 -5.78 -18.14 40.93
N SER A 2 -4.86 -17.20 40.68
CA SER A 2 -5.13 -15.77 40.81
C SER A 2 -5.35 -15.04 39.48
N LEU A 3 -6.10 -13.93 39.54
CA LEU A 3 -6.43 -12.93 38.52
C LEU A 3 -5.31 -12.60 37.51
N LYS A 4 -4.05 -12.83 37.90
CA LYS A 4 -2.86 -12.73 37.05
C LYS A 4 -2.94 -13.58 35.78
N ILE A 5 -3.47 -14.81 35.85
CA ILE A 5 -3.60 -15.67 34.65
C ILE A 5 -4.54 -15.03 33.63
N PHE A 6 -5.67 -14.46 34.09
CA PHE A 6 -6.62 -13.79 33.21
C PHE A 6 -6.06 -12.50 32.59
N SER A 7 -5.28 -11.72 33.34
CA SER A 7 -4.63 -10.52 32.79
C SER A 7 -3.55 -10.87 31.76
N ASP A 8 -2.76 -11.91 32.01
CA ASP A 8 -1.71 -12.37 31.10
C ASP A 8 -2.33 -12.89 29.79
N LEU A 9 -3.46 -13.62 29.88
CA LEU A 9 -4.21 -14.12 28.72
C LEU A 9 -4.82 -12.98 27.88
N LYS A 10 -5.37 -11.95 28.54
CA LYS A 10 -5.91 -10.76 27.86
C LYS A 10 -4.82 -9.99 27.12
N ARG A 11 -3.63 -9.84 27.72
CA ARG A 11 -2.49 -9.18 27.09
C ARG A 11 -2.02 -9.94 25.86
N TRP A 12 -1.84 -11.25 25.98
CA TRP A 12 -1.44 -12.11 24.85
C TRP A 12 -2.41 -12.04 23.67
N PHE A 13 -3.72 -11.99 23.95
CA PHE A 13 -4.74 -11.84 22.91
C PHE A 13 -4.67 -10.49 22.17
N LEU A 14 -4.34 -9.41 22.87
CA LEU A 14 -4.17 -8.09 22.26
C LEU A 14 -2.91 -8.06 21.37
N GLU A 15 -1.80 -8.61 21.85
CA GLU A 15 -0.54 -8.71 21.08
C GLU A 15 -0.73 -9.51 19.78
N LEU A 16 -1.48 -10.61 19.83
CA LEU A 16 -1.82 -11.39 18.63
C LEU A 16 -2.64 -10.59 17.62
N LYS A 17 -3.63 -9.82 18.09
CA LYS A 17 -4.45 -8.97 17.23
C LYS A 17 -3.64 -7.85 16.60
N ASP A 18 -2.77 -7.21 17.38
CA ASP A 18 -1.91 -6.14 16.89
C ASP A 18 -0.92 -6.67 15.84
N ALA A 19 -0.38 -7.87 16.05
CA ALA A 19 0.47 -8.54 15.06
C ALA A 19 -0.28 -8.90 13.76
N GLU A 20 -1.53 -9.37 13.86
CA GLU A 20 -2.37 -9.68 12.70
C GLU A 20 -2.71 -8.41 11.90
N ILE A 21 -3.07 -7.32 12.59
CA ILE A 21 -3.35 -6.01 11.97
C ILE A 21 -2.08 -5.49 11.28
N PHE A 22 -0.94 -5.53 11.97
CA PHE A 22 0.34 -5.13 11.39
C PHE A 22 0.68 -5.92 10.13
N GLN A 23 0.46 -7.24 10.13
CA GLN A 23 0.71 -8.07 8.95
C GLN A 23 -0.20 -7.68 7.78
N LYS A 24 -1.48 -7.39 8.04
CA LYS A 24 -2.43 -6.91 7.03
C LYS A 24 -2.00 -5.56 6.45
N ASP A 25 -1.59 -4.62 7.31
CA ASP A 25 -1.11 -3.30 6.90
C ASP A 25 0.14 -3.39 6.01
N VAL A 26 1.07 -4.29 6.33
CA VAL A 26 2.25 -4.58 5.48
C VAL A 26 1.84 -5.10 4.10
N GLN A 27 0.89 -6.04 4.04
CA GLN A 27 0.39 -6.58 2.77
C GLN A 27 -0.31 -5.51 1.93
N ILE A 28 -1.15 -4.67 2.56
CA ILE A 28 -1.83 -3.56 1.90
C ILE A 28 -0.79 -2.58 1.35
N LYS A 29 0.20 -2.18 2.15
CA LYS A 29 1.28 -1.29 1.72
C LYS A 29 1.99 -1.83 0.47
N GLN A 30 2.34 -3.12 0.46
CA GLN A 30 3.01 -3.74 -0.67
C GLN A 30 2.14 -3.73 -1.94
N ALA A 31 0.85 -4.04 -1.83
CA ALA A 31 -0.07 -4.01 -2.96
C ALA A 31 -0.24 -2.59 -3.54
N LEU A 32 -0.34 -1.58 -2.67
CA LEU A 32 -0.43 -0.18 -3.08
C LEU A 32 0.85 0.30 -3.78
N LEU A 33 2.02 -0.02 -3.23
CA LEU A 33 3.30 0.32 -3.84
C LEU A 33 3.48 -0.33 -5.21
N LEU A 34 3.01 -1.57 -5.39
CA LEU A 34 3.04 -2.24 -6.69
C LEU A 34 2.12 -1.53 -7.71
N ALA A 35 0.93 -1.11 -7.31
CA ALA A 35 0.03 -0.37 -8.19
C ALA A 35 0.64 0.97 -8.62
N ILE A 36 1.27 1.69 -7.69
CA ILE A 36 1.98 2.94 -7.95
C ILE A 36 3.18 2.70 -8.87
N GLU A 37 4.00 1.68 -8.59
CA GLU A 37 5.13 1.28 -9.44
C GLU A 37 4.69 1.06 -10.89
N MET A 38 3.62 0.28 -11.11
CA MET A 38 3.11 0.02 -12.45
C MET A 38 2.66 1.30 -13.18
N GLY A 39 2.01 2.23 -12.47
CA GLY A 39 1.57 3.50 -13.04
C GLY A 39 2.73 4.43 -13.36
N LEU A 40 3.71 4.54 -12.46
CA LEU A 40 4.90 5.37 -12.67
C LEU A 40 5.76 4.82 -13.80
N LYS A 41 6.02 3.51 -13.84
CA LYS A 41 6.81 2.87 -14.90
C LYS A 41 6.19 3.09 -16.28
N LEU A 42 4.86 3.04 -16.38
CA LEU A 42 4.16 3.31 -17.63
C LEU A 42 4.36 4.75 -18.11
N LYS A 43 4.35 5.73 -17.19
CA LYS A 43 4.41 7.15 -17.53
C LYS A 43 5.83 7.69 -17.72
N PHE A 44 6.78 7.18 -16.94
CA PHE A 44 8.14 7.74 -16.84
C PHE A 44 9.24 6.77 -17.31
N GLY A 45 8.90 5.58 -17.80
CA GLY A 45 9.90 4.60 -18.24
C GLY A 45 10.79 4.17 -17.07
N ASP A 46 12.11 4.32 -17.20
CA ASP A 46 13.09 3.92 -16.17
C ASP A 46 13.35 5.02 -15.12
N GLU A 47 12.89 6.26 -15.34
CA GLU A 47 13.10 7.38 -14.41
C GLU A 47 12.22 7.26 -13.14
N TYR A 48 11.24 6.36 -13.15
CA TYR A 48 10.32 6.14 -12.02
C TYR A 48 10.99 5.68 -10.73
N VAL A 49 12.18 5.07 -10.79
CA VAL A 49 12.83 4.41 -9.65
C VAL A 49 13.09 5.40 -8.50
N GLY A 50 13.49 6.64 -8.83
CA GLY A 50 13.70 7.69 -7.82
C GLY A 50 12.39 8.09 -7.14
N ILE A 51 11.33 8.29 -7.93
CA ILE A 51 10.00 8.67 -7.44
C ILE A 51 9.41 7.56 -6.55
N LEU A 52 9.55 6.30 -6.99
CA LEU A 52 9.07 5.14 -6.23
C LEU A 52 9.82 4.98 -4.90
N SER A 53 11.13 5.27 -4.88
CA SER A 53 11.93 5.24 -3.65
C SER A 53 11.40 6.21 -2.61
N ASP A 54 11.04 7.43 -3.01
CA ASP A 54 10.49 8.43 -2.08
C ASP A 54 9.08 8.09 -1.62
N ILE A 55 8.23 7.57 -2.51
CA ILE A 55 6.88 7.09 -2.15
C ILE A 55 6.93 5.89 -1.20
N SER A 56 7.90 4.98 -1.34
CA SER A 56 8.02 3.79 -0.47
C SER A 56 8.20 4.10 1.02
N LYS A 57 8.72 5.30 1.33
CA LYS A 57 8.95 5.81 2.69
C LYS A 57 7.66 6.30 3.35
N ILE A 58 6.57 6.47 2.60
CA ILE A 58 5.27 6.87 3.16
C ILE A 58 4.70 5.73 4.00
N GLU A 59 4.33 6.01 5.24
CA GLU A 59 3.66 5.07 6.15
C GLU A 59 2.15 5.23 6.17
N ASP A 60 1.63 6.39 5.76
CA ASP A 60 0.19 6.63 5.66
C ASP A 60 -0.41 5.83 4.49
N LEU A 61 -1.12 4.75 4.83
CA LEU A 61 -1.77 3.86 3.87
C LEU A 61 -2.86 4.57 3.06
N LYS A 62 -3.57 5.55 3.63
CA LYS A 62 -4.62 6.28 2.89
C LYS A 62 -4.02 7.20 1.84
N LEU A 63 -2.86 7.80 2.16
CA LEU A 63 -2.11 8.58 1.18
C LEU A 63 -1.60 7.69 0.05
N LEU A 64 -1.10 6.49 0.37
CA LEU A 64 -0.69 5.50 -0.65
C LEU A 64 -1.88 5.03 -1.49
N GLU A 65 -3.04 4.83 -0.89
CA GLU A 65 -4.28 4.47 -1.61
C GLU A 65 -4.67 5.55 -2.61
N ALA A 66 -4.71 6.82 -2.17
CA ALA A 66 -5.01 7.95 -3.05
C ALA A 66 -4.00 8.10 -4.20
N LEU A 67 -2.71 7.86 -3.94
CA LEU A 67 -1.68 7.86 -4.99
C LEU A 67 -1.88 6.69 -5.96
N ALA A 68 -2.16 5.49 -5.45
CA ALA A 68 -2.43 4.33 -6.30
C ALA A 68 -3.65 4.58 -7.20
N GLU A 69 -4.74 5.12 -6.66
CA GLU A 69 -5.91 5.53 -7.44
C GLU A 69 -5.57 6.55 -8.51
N LEU A 70 -4.82 7.60 -8.15
CA LEU A 70 -4.39 8.63 -9.10
C LEU A 70 -3.64 8.01 -10.29
N TRP A 71 -2.65 7.15 -10.02
CA TRP A 71 -1.84 6.53 -11.06
C TRP A 71 -2.59 5.48 -11.87
N VAL A 72 -3.54 4.77 -11.27
CA VAL A 72 -4.43 3.84 -11.97
C VAL A 72 -5.41 4.59 -12.86
N SER A 73 -6.02 5.67 -12.38
CA SER A 73 -6.95 6.50 -13.16
C SER A 73 -6.26 7.27 -14.28
N ASP A 74 -5.02 7.71 -14.10
CA ASP A 74 -4.22 8.38 -15.14
C ASP A 74 -3.88 7.43 -16.31
N ARG A 75 -3.91 6.10 -16.08
CA ARG A 75 -3.83 5.09 -17.16
C ARG A 75 -5.04 5.10 -18.08
N PHE A 76 -6.21 5.52 -17.57
CA PHE A 76 -7.47 5.49 -18.31
C PHE A 76 -7.85 6.86 -18.92
N SER A 77 -7.25 7.96 -18.45
CA SER A 77 -7.47 9.30 -19.00
C SER A 77 -6.60 9.62 -20.22
N ASN A 78 -5.44 8.98 -20.36
CA ASN A 78 -4.51 9.19 -21.48
C ASN A 78 -4.49 8.01 -22.48
N SER A 79 -5.57 7.23 -22.58
CA SER A 79 -5.68 6.30 -23.71
C SER A 79 -5.59 7.12 -24.99
N PRO A 80 -4.54 6.94 -25.83
CA PRO A 80 -4.60 7.49 -27.17
C PRO A 80 -5.76 6.76 -27.84
N ASP A 81 -6.67 7.51 -28.44
CA ASP A 81 -7.72 6.95 -29.28
C ASP A 81 -7.05 6.10 -30.38
N PHE A 82 -6.91 4.80 -30.11
CA PHE A 82 -6.45 3.78 -31.06
C PHE A 82 -7.54 3.49 -32.10
N LEU A 83 -8.26 4.50 -32.60
CA LEU A 83 -9.35 4.34 -33.57
C LEU A 83 -9.49 5.57 -34.49
N ASN A 84 -8.39 6.02 -35.08
CA ASN A 84 -8.43 6.76 -36.35
C ASN A 84 -7.37 6.17 -37.29
N GLY A 85 -7.70 5.04 -37.88
CA GLY A 85 -7.00 4.35 -38.97
C GLY A 85 -8.00 3.52 -39.74
#